data_AF-A0A183HCM4-F1
#
_entry.id   AF-A0A183HCM4-F1
#
_cell.length_a   1.000
_cell.length_b   1.000
_cell.length_c   1.000
_cell.angle_alpha   90.00
_cell.angle_beta   90.00
_cell.angle_gamma   90.00
#
_symmetry.space_group_name_H-M   'P 1'
#
loop_
_entity.id
_entity.type
_entity.pdbx_description
1 polymer ?
#
loop_
_entity_poly.entity_id
_entity_poly.type
_entity_poly.pdbx_seq_one_letter_code
_entity_poly.pdbx_strand_id
1 'polypeptide(L)'
;MLDFKLHFNANKETGPFGSLFRTMATPMKKRRKAIKITFDKEKYCSEEGNERSSDTKESPLWMKHFENIKQMRSTRDAPVDSMGCHMLADALAEPKVFRFQTLLSLMLSSQTKDHITAAAMHRLRAHGCTVDDLIVIPTEELQQLLIPVGFYKKKAIYIKKVAEILKEHYDGDIPNTVEGLCSLPGVGEKMAYLAMHTAWDQMEGLGVDTHVHRISNRLGWVRFYIK
;
A
#
# COMPACT_ATOMS: atom_id res chain seq x y z
N MET A 1 -51.76 11.37 -1.81
CA MET A 1 -51.78 10.78 -0.45
C MET A 1 -50.52 11.28 0.26
N LEU A 2 -50.69 12.46 0.87
CA LEU A 2 -49.86 13.16 1.87
C LEU A 2 -48.36 13.43 1.57
N ASP A 3 -48.14 14.46 0.76
CA ASP A 3 -47.16 15.51 1.01
C ASP A 3 -47.58 16.32 2.25
N PHE A 4 -46.66 16.62 3.16
CA PHE A 4 -46.88 17.67 4.17
C PHE A 4 -45.63 18.53 4.37
N LYS A 5 -45.55 19.60 3.58
CA LYS A 5 -44.83 20.83 3.92
C LYS A 5 -45.56 21.51 5.08
N LEU A 6 -44.85 21.79 6.16
CA LEU A 6 -45.26 22.79 7.15
C LEU A 6 -44.19 23.87 7.22
N HIS A 7 -44.48 24.99 6.55
CA HIS A 7 -43.94 26.30 6.93
C HIS A 7 -44.75 26.78 8.13
N PHE A 8 -44.06 27.15 9.21
CA PHE A 8 -44.61 28.06 10.20
C PHE A 8 -43.55 29.10 10.54
N ASN A 9 -43.90 30.36 10.30
CA ASN A 9 -43.10 31.52 10.58
C ASN A 9 -43.75 32.21 11.79
N ALA A 10 -43.01 32.39 12.88
CA ALA A 10 -43.44 33.22 14.00
C ALA A 10 -42.22 33.94 14.58
N ASN A 11 -42.31 35.27 14.59
CA ASN A 11 -41.27 36.20 14.99
C ASN A 11 -41.42 36.56 16.48
N LYS A 12 -40.27 36.76 17.13
CA LYS A 12 -40.00 37.52 18.37
C LYS A 12 -40.55 36.99 19.70
N GLU A 13 -39.63 36.72 20.63
CA GLU A 13 -39.48 37.53 21.85
C GLU A 13 -38.12 37.29 22.53
N THR A 14 -37.49 38.37 22.95
CA THR A 14 -36.19 38.47 23.61
C THR A 14 -36.34 38.30 25.12
N GLY A 15 -35.57 37.38 25.72
CA GLY A 15 -35.46 37.24 27.18
C GLY A 15 -33.99 37.03 27.60
N PRO A 16 -33.52 37.65 28.71
CA PRO A 16 -32.10 37.81 28.98
C PRO A 16 -31.59 36.70 29.91
N PHE A 17 -30.93 35.69 29.35
CA PHE A 17 -30.03 34.81 30.12
C PHE A 17 -28.80 34.51 29.28
N GLY A 18 -27.84 35.42 29.33
CA GLY A 18 -26.45 35.09 29.02
C GLY A 18 -25.86 34.33 30.20
N SER A 19 -25.42 33.08 30.00
CA SER A 19 -24.31 32.49 30.74
C SER A 19 -23.86 31.16 30.13
N LEU A 20 -22.60 31.16 29.70
CA LEU A 20 -21.65 30.04 29.64
C LEU A 20 -22.00 28.80 28.80
N PHE A 21 -21.78 28.87 27.48
CA PHE A 21 -21.24 27.72 26.75
C PHE A 21 -19.73 27.94 26.53
N ARG A 22 -18.93 27.31 27.41
CA ARG A 22 -17.49 27.17 27.24
C ARG A 22 -17.22 26.14 26.15
N THR A 23 -16.94 26.60 24.93
CA THR A 23 -16.44 25.73 23.85
C THR A 23 -15.09 25.17 24.26
N MET A 24 -15.02 23.91 24.68
CA MET A 24 -13.73 23.21 24.84
C MET A 24 -13.21 22.85 23.45
N ALA A 25 -12.32 23.69 22.92
CA ALA A 25 -11.53 23.36 21.73
C ALA A 25 -10.60 22.18 22.06
N THR A 26 -10.82 21.03 21.45
CA THR A 26 -9.89 19.90 21.47
C THR A 26 -8.58 20.30 20.79
N PRO A 27 -7.40 20.09 21.41
CA PRO A 27 -6.13 20.46 20.81
C PRO A 27 -5.84 19.56 19.61
N MET A 28 -5.61 20.19 18.43
CA MET A 28 -5.19 19.49 17.22
C MET A 28 -3.86 18.75 17.45
N LYS A 29 -3.85 17.42 17.27
CA LYS A 29 -2.62 16.62 17.31
C LYS A 29 -1.62 17.15 16.28
N LYS A 30 -0.44 17.61 16.74
CA LYS A 30 0.68 18.02 15.87
C LYS A 30 1.04 16.89 14.90
N ARG A 31 1.02 17.18 13.60
CA ARG A 31 1.45 16.26 12.54
C ARG A 31 2.96 16.04 12.67
N ARG A 32 3.38 14.81 12.97
CA ARG A 32 4.80 14.45 13.14
C ARG A 32 5.54 14.63 11.80
N LYS A 33 6.75 15.21 11.84
CA LYS A 33 7.63 15.39 10.68
C LYS A 33 8.00 14.01 10.11
N ALA A 34 7.95 13.86 8.79
CA ALA A 34 8.45 12.66 8.12
C ALA A 34 9.99 12.68 8.16
N ILE A 35 10.58 11.72 8.89
CA ILE A 35 12.03 11.52 8.94
C ILE A 35 12.39 10.48 7.88
N LYS A 36 13.36 10.82 7.03
CA LYS A 36 13.90 9.94 5.99
C LYS A 36 14.64 8.79 6.68
N ILE A 37 14.13 7.57 6.52
CA ILE A 37 14.79 6.35 7.03
C ILE A 37 15.85 6.00 5.99
N THR A 38 17.12 6.16 6.33
CA THR A 38 18.23 5.59 5.56
C THR A 38 18.51 4.21 6.12
N PHE A 39 18.29 3.18 5.30
CA PHE A 39 18.75 1.83 5.59
C PHE A 39 20.26 1.83 5.43
N ASP A 40 20.98 1.52 6.50
CA ASP A 40 22.44 1.48 6.48
C ASP A 40 22.88 0.14 5.88
N LYS A 41 23.05 0.13 4.55
CA LYS A 41 23.38 -1.07 3.76
C LYS A 41 24.71 -1.71 4.23
N GLU A 42 25.64 -0.88 4.68
CA GLU A 42 27.00 -1.29 5.08
C GLU A 42 27.02 -2.15 6.35
N LYS A 43 26.00 -2.04 7.22
CA LYS A 43 25.94 -2.82 8.46
C LYS A 43 25.53 -4.29 8.26
N TYR A 44 24.93 -4.62 7.11
CA TYR A 44 24.38 -5.96 6.86
C TYR A 44 24.83 -6.61 5.56
N CYS A 45 25.42 -5.87 4.63
CA CYS A 45 26.13 -6.43 3.48
C CYS A 45 27.57 -5.89 3.46
N SER A 46 28.47 -6.51 4.21
CA SER A 46 29.89 -6.41 3.94
C SER A 46 30.30 -7.60 3.08
N GLU A 47 30.57 -7.32 1.80
CA GLU A 47 31.48 -8.15 1.02
C GLU A 47 32.85 -8.08 1.70
N GLU A 48 33.52 -9.23 1.81
CA GLU A 48 34.80 -9.49 2.49
C GLU A 48 34.70 -10.04 3.92
N GLY A 49 35.31 -11.22 4.07
CA GLY A 49 35.31 -12.00 5.28
C GLY A 49 36.07 -11.32 6.41
N ASN A 50 35.37 -11.00 7.49
CA ASN A 50 35.95 -11.06 8.83
C ASN A 50 34.82 -11.25 9.87
N GLU A 51 35.12 -12.07 10.87
CA GLU A 51 34.32 -12.53 12.01
C GLU A 51 32.94 -11.84 12.22
N ARG A 52 31.87 -12.56 11.85
CA ARG A 52 30.50 -12.25 12.29
C ARG A 52 30.47 -12.24 13.82
N SER A 53 30.30 -11.07 14.42
CA SER A 53 29.95 -10.96 15.84
C SER A 53 28.73 -11.84 16.12
N SER A 54 28.94 -12.94 16.84
CA SER A 54 28.06 -14.09 16.96
C SER A 54 26.90 -13.89 17.95
N ASP A 55 26.42 -12.66 18.15
CA ASP A 55 25.51 -12.33 19.25
C ASP A 55 24.10 -11.86 18.80
N THR A 56 23.65 -12.38 17.66
CA THR A 56 22.22 -12.42 17.33
C THR A 56 21.67 -13.77 17.72
N LYS A 57 21.56 -14.04 19.02
CA LYS A 57 20.77 -15.19 19.50
C LYS A 57 19.33 -14.99 19.03
N GLU A 58 18.87 -15.89 18.17
CA GLU A 58 17.46 -15.98 17.78
C GLU A 58 16.60 -15.97 19.04
N SER A 59 15.44 -15.29 19.00
CA SER A 59 14.51 -15.34 20.12
C SER A 59 14.13 -16.81 20.35
N PRO A 60 14.38 -17.40 21.53
CA PRO A 60 14.09 -18.83 21.77
C PRO A 60 12.60 -19.16 21.65
N LEU A 61 11.74 -18.14 21.53
CA LEU A 61 10.30 -18.27 21.39
C LEU A 61 9.80 -18.06 19.97
N TRP A 62 10.65 -17.75 18.98
CA TRP A 62 10.18 -17.42 17.63
C TRP A 62 9.37 -18.55 17.00
N MET A 63 9.82 -19.80 17.18
CA MET A 63 9.13 -20.97 16.65
C MET A 63 7.77 -21.17 17.33
N LYS A 64 7.71 -21.00 18.65
CA LYS A 64 6.44 -21.04 19.39
C LYS A 64 5.49 -19.91 18.97
N HIS A 65 5.99 -18.70 18.76
CA HIS A 65 5.20 -17.58 18.26
C HIS A 65 4.66 -17.87 16.85
N PHE A 66 5.49 -18.41 15.96
CA PHE A 66 5.10 -18.79 14.62
C PHE A 66 3.98 -19.84 14.63
N GLU A 67 4.12 -20.92 15.40
CA GLU A 67 3.07 -21.95 15.52
C GLU A 67 1.77 -21.38 16.09
N ASN A 68 1.86 -20.54 17.13
CA ASN A 68 0.67 -19.87 17.69
C ASN A 68 -0.01 -18.95 16.66
N ILE A 69 0.75 -18.20 15.86
CA ILE A 69 0.22 -17.33 14.81
C ILE A 69 -0.45 -18.18 13.71
N LYS A 70 0.18 -19.29 13.33
CA LYS A 70 -0.36 -20.25 12.35
C LYS A 70 -1.69 -20.84 12.84
N GLN A 71 -1.75 -21.29 14.09
CA GLN A 71 -2.97 -21.79 14.72
C GLN A 71 -4.06 -20.70 14.83
N MET A 72 -3.69 -19.47 15.21
CA MET A 72 -4.63 -18.35 15.26
C MET A 72 -5.22 -18.03 13.88
N ARG A 73 -4.40 -18.15 12.81
CA ARG A 73 -4.78 -17.86 11.43
C ARG A 73 -5.54 -18.99 10.76
N SER A 74 -5.42 -20.23 11.23
CA SER A 74 -6.15 -21.37 10.65
C SER A 74 -7.66 -21.25 10.79
N THR A 75 -8.17 -20.40 11.68
CA THR A 75 -9.62 -20.19 11.88
C THR A 75 -10.07 -18.77 11.53
N ARG A 76 -9.19 -17.92 10.96
CA ARG A 76 -9.46 -16.49 10.76
C ARG A 76 -8.79 -15.94 9.51
N ASP A 77 -9.60 -15.58 8.53
CA ASP A 77 -9.15 -14.93 7.32
C ASP A 77 -8.93 -13.42 7.52
N ALA A 78 -8.02 -12.88 6.72
CA ALA A 78 -7.74 -11.45 6.59
C ALA A 78 -8.05 -11.02 5.15
N PRO A 79 -8.40 -9.75 4.92
CA PRO A 79 -8.69 -9.27 3.57
C PRO A 79 -7.56 -9.55 2.57
N VAL A 80 -6.29 -9.45 2.99
CA VAL A 80 -5.13 -9.72 2.14
C VAL A 80 -5.07 -11.15 1.59
N ASP A 81 -5.74 -12.11 2.22
CA ASP A 81 -5.75 -13.51 1.79
C ASP A 81 -6.57 -13.71 0.49
N SER A 82 -7.54 -12.84 0.25
CA SER A 82 -8.40 -12.88 -0.95
C SER A 82 -8.25 -11.66 -1.85
N MET A 83 -7.82 -10.53 -1.29
CA MET A 83 -7.74 -9.22 -1.96
C MET A 83 -6.31 -8.64 -1.92
N GLY A 84 -5.32 -9.45 -1.54
CA GLY A 84 -3.92 -9.06 -1.61
C GLY A 84 -3.47 -8.85 -3.06
N CYS A 85 -2.42 -8.07 -3.27
CA CYS A 85 -1.91 -7.74 -4.61
C CYS A 85 -1.63 -8.97 -5.49
N HIS A 86 -1.25 -10.10 -4.89
CA HIS A 86 -1.02 -11.38 -5.57
C HIS A 86 -2.27 -12.01 -6.18
N MET A 87 -3.47 -11.56 -5.79
CA MET A 87 -4.75 -12.09 -6.26
C MET A 87 -5.44 -11.19 -7.30
N LEU A 88 -4.94 -9.97 -7.55
CA LEU A 88 -5.69 -8.96 -8.31
C LEU A 88 -5.37 -8.94 -9.81
N ALA A 89 -4.24 -9.49 -10.21
CA ALA A 89 -3.87 -9.66 -11.62
C ALA A 89 -4.67 -10.82 -12.26
N ASP A 90 -4.89 -10.71 -13.56
CA ASP A 90 -5.56 -11.75 -14.33
C ASP A 90 -4.61 -12.93 -14.59
N ALA A 91 -4.85 -14.05 -13.89
CA ALA A 91 -4.03 -15.24 -14.04
C ALA A 91 -4.09 -15.89 -15.44
N LEU A 92 -5.08 -15.53 -16.26
CA LEU A 92 -5.23 -16.04 -17.63
C LEU A 92 -4.68 -15.06 -18.68
N ALA A 93 -4.25 -13.86 -18.29
CA ALA A 93 -3.68 -12.90 -19.22
C ALA A 93 -2.27 -13.32 -19.68
N GLU A 94 -1.83 -12.74 -20.79
CA GLU A 94 -0.46 -12.90 -21.26
C GLU A 94 0.55 -12.52 -20.16
N PRO A 95 1.74 -13.15 -20.11
CA PRO A 95 2.69 -12.93 -19.03
C PRO A 95 3.03 -11.46 -18.76
N LYS A 96 3.28 -10.66 -19.81
CA LYS A 96 3.58 -9.22 -19.67
C LYS A 96 2.42 -8.46 -19.02
N VAL A 97 1.18 -8.79 -19.40
CA VAL A 97 -0.03 -8.16 -18.88
C VAL A 97 -0.25 -8.55 -17.41
N PHE A 98 -0.10 -9.84 -17.07
CA PHE A 98 -0.18 -10.30 -15.67
C PHE A 98 0.83 -9.57 -14.77
N ARG A 99 2.08 -9.44 -15.22
CA ARG A 99 3.13 -8.75 -14.48
C ARG A 99 2.86 -7.26 -14.31
N PHE A 100 2.41 -6.60 -15.38
CA PHE A 100 2.02 -5.19 -15.32
C PHE A 100 0.85 -4.96 -14.35
N GLN A 101 -0.19 -5.79 -14.41
CA GLN A 101 -1.32 -5.71 -13.48
C GLN A 101 -0.90 -5.96 -12.02
N THR A 102 0.04 -6.88 -11.80
CA THR A 102 0.65 -7.11 -10.49
C THR A 102 1.34 -5.85 -9.98
N LEU A 103 2.15 -5.19 -10.81
CA LEU A 103 2.82 -3.93 -10.45
C LEU A 103 1.80 -2.82 -10.13
N LEU A 104 0.76 -2.66 -10.95
CA LEU A 104 -0.29 -1.66 -10.71
C LEU A 104 -0.99 -1.90 -9.37
N SER A 105 -1.33 -3.15 -9.05
CA SER A 105 -1.96 -3.49 -7.77
C SER A 105 -1.10 -3.07 -6.57
N LEU A 106 0.22 -3.27 -6.66
CA LEU A 106 1.19 -2.84 -5.65
C LEU A 106 1.24 -1.31 -5.53
N MET A 107 1.35 -0.60 -6.65
CA MET A 107 1.35 0.87 -6.66
C MET A 107 0.08 1.45 -6.02
N LEU A 108 -1.08 0.87 -6.35
CA LEU A 108 -2.38 1.27 -5.80
C LEU A 108 -2.53 0.95 -4.31
N SER A 109 -1.98 -0.17 -3.84
CA SER A 109 -2.10 -0.62 -2.44
C SER A 109 -1.52 0.35 -1.40
N SER A 110 -0.53 1.16 -1.79
CA SER A 110 0.12 2.08 -0.86
C SER A 110 -0.87 3.02 -0.18
N GLN A 111 -0.93 2.98 1.15
CA GLN A 111 -1.86 3.78 1.96
C GLN A 111 -3.33 3.65 1.53
N THR A 112 -3.73 2.48 1.04
CA THR A 112 -5.11 2.18 0.58
C THR A 112 -5.52 0.83 1.15
N LYS A 113 -6.78 0.70 1.57
CA LYS A 113 -7.29 -0.58 2.11
C LYS A 113 -7.46 -1.61 0.99
N ASP A 114 -7.25 -2.89 1.29
CA ASP A 114 -7.25 -3.98 0.31
C ASP A 114 -8.52 -4.02 -0.56
N HIS A 115 -9.71 -3.93 0.04
CA HIS A 115 -10.97 -3.93 -0.73
C HIS A 115 -11.12 -2.71 -1.68
N ILE A 116 -10.54 -1.55 -1.33
CA ILE A 116 -10.56 -0.37 -2.20
C ILE A 116 -9.59 -0.57 -3.37
N THR A 117 -8.42 -1.15 -3.09
CA THR A 117 -7.45 -1.51 -4.13
C THR A 117 -8.03 -2.54 -5.10
N ALA A 118 -8.66 -3.59 -4.58
CA ALA A 118 -9.30 -4.64 -5.36
C ALA A 118 -10.40 -4.08 -6.27
N ALA A 119 -11.28 -3.22 -5.74
CA ALA A 119 -12.32 -2.57 -6.53
C ALA A 119 -11.74 -1.67 -7.64
N ALA A 120 -10.64 -0.97 -7.39
CA ALA A 120 -9.96 -0.17 -8.42
C ALA A 120 -9.32 -1.04 -9.51
N MET A 121 -8.63 -2.13 -9.12
CA MET A 121 -8.06 -3.08 -10.07
C MET A 121 -9.13 -3.74 -10.94
N HIS A 122 -10.29 -4.08 -10.38
CA HIS A 122 -11.41 -4.60 -11.16
C HIS A 122 -11.89 -3.60 -12.22
N ARG A 123 -12.06 -2.32 -11.85
CA ARG A 123 -12.46 -1.27 -12.82
C ARG A 123 -11.42 -1.06 -13.91
N LEU A 124 -10.13 -1.06 -13.55
CA LEU A 124 -9.05 -0.95 -14.55
C LEU A 124 -9.05 -2.14 -15.51
N ARG A 125 -9.19 -3.37 -15.00
CA ARG A 125 -9.27 -4.58 -15.84
C ARG A 125 -10.46 -4.57 -16.78
N ALA A 126 -11.62 -4.11 -16.30
CA ALA A 126 -12.81 -3.98 -17.14
C ALA A 126 -12.66 -2.93 -18.25
N HIS A 127 -11.82 -1.90 -18.04
CA HIS A 127 -11.57 -0.84 -19.02
C HIS A 127 -10.51 -1.22 -20.07
N GLY A 128 -9.55 -2.08 -19.70
CA GLY A 128 -8.31 -2.30 -20.46
C GLY A 128 -7.13 -1.94 -19.58
N CYS A 129 -6.39 -2.96 -19.14
CA CYS A 129 -5.33 -2.86 -18.14
C CYS A 129 -4.01 -3.39 -18.70
N THR A 130 -3.67 -2.94 -19.90
CA THR A 130 -2.37 -3.13 -20.55
C THR A 130 -1.55 -1.84 -20.51
N VAL A 131 -0.26 -1.94 -20.81
CA VAL A 131 0.63 -0.77 -20.91
C VAL A 131 0.09 0.22 -21.94
N ASP A 132 -0.31 -0.28 -23.11
CA ASP A 132 -0.80 0.55 -24.21
C ASP A 132 -2.13 1.25 -23.84
N ASP A 133 -3.06 0.55 -23.19
CA ASP A 133 -4.32 1.14 -22.72
C ASP A 133 -4.07 2.32 -21.76
N LEU A 134 -3.11 2.17 -20.83
CA LEU A 134 -2.84 3.19 -19.82
C LEU A 134 -2.03 4.38 -20.35
N ILE A 135 -1.32 4.22 -21.47
CA ILE A 135 -0.70 5.34 -22.20
C ILE A 135 -1.78 6.21 -22.82
N VAL A 136 -2.76 5.61 -23.51
CA VAL A 136 -3.76 6.36 -24.29
C VAL A 136 -4.91 6.91 -23.46
N ILE A 137 -5.26 6.29 -22.33
CA ILE A 137 -6.36 6.75 -21.48
C ILE A 137 -6.15 8.20 -20.99
N PRO A 138 -7.16 9.09 -21.07
CA PRO A 138 -7.09 10.42 -20.48
C PRO A 138 -6.78 10.35 -18.97
N THR A 139 -6.00 11.31 -18.48
CA THR A 139 -5.59 11.33 -17.06
C THR A 139 -6.79 11.46 -16.13
N GLU A 140 -7.79 12.26 -16.53
CA GLU A 140 -9.04 12.49 -15.81
C GLU A 140 -9.87 11.21 -15.70
N GLU A 141 -9.93 10.43 -16.78
CA GLU A 141 -10.65 9.16 -16.82
C GLU A 141 -9.96 8.10 -15.95
N LEU A 142 -8.63 7.98 -16.05
CA LEU A 142 -7.86 7.12 -15.15
C LEU A 142 -8.11 7.51 -13.69
N GLN A 143 -8.12 8.80 -13.37
CA GLN A 143 -8.43 9.26 -12.02
C GLN A 143 -9.82 8.82 -11.55
N GLN A 144 -10.84 8.84 -12.40
CA GLN A 144 -12.18 8.33 -12.06
C GLN A 144 -12.15 6.83 -11.75
N LEU A 145 -11.45 6.04 -12.57
CA LEU A 145 -11.28 4.60 -12.33
C LEU A 145 -10.57 4.32 -11.00
N LEU A 146 -9.71 5.23 -10.52
CA LEU A 146 -8.99 5.05 -9.27
C LEU A 146 -9.74 5.52 -8.02
N ILE A 147 -10.82 6.29 -8.09
CA ILE A 147 -11.54 6.73 -6.88
C ILE A 147 -12.19 5.53 -6.16
N PRO A 148 -12.06 5.37 -4.83
CA PRO A 148 -11.51 6.29 -3.83
C PRO A 148 -10.10 5.91 -3.31
N VAL A 149 -9.23 5.36 -4.15
CA VAL A 149 -7.84 5.02 -3.78
C VAL A 149 -7.13 6.21 -3.15
N GLY A 150 -6.37 5.98 -2.08
CA GLY A 150 -5.61 7.01 -1.39
C GLY A 150 -4.59 7.64 -2.34
N PHE A 151 -4.57 8.98 -2.43
CA PHE A 151 -3.68 9.74 -3.33
C PHE A 151 -3.87 9.42 -4.83
N TYR A 152 -5.07 9.03 -5.25
CA TYR A 152 -5.36 8.61 -6.63
C TYR A 152 -4.86 9.58 -7.71
N LYS A 153 -4.98 10.90 -7.51
CA LYS A 153 -4.49 11.91 -8.48
C LYS A 153 -2.99 11.76 -8.77
N LYS A 154 -2.19 11.60 -7.71
CA LYS A 154 -0.73 11.43 -7.83
C LYS A 154 -0.38 10.06 -8.41
N LYS A 155 -1.12 9.02 -8.00
CA LYS A 155 -0.94 7.65 -8.51
C LYS A 155 -1.26 7.56 -10.01
N ALA A 156 -2.31 8.22 -10.49
CA ALA A 156 -2.64 8.26 -11.91
C ALA A 156 -1.46 8.80 -12.75
N ILE A 157 -0.85 9.90 -12.31
CA ILE A 157 0.33 10.48 -12.97
C ILE A 157 1.50 9.49 -12.98
N TYR A 158 1.77 8.81 -11.85
CA TYR A 158 2.86 7.83 -11.78
C TYR A 158 2.58 6.60 -12.65
N ILE A 159 1.36 6.09 -12.66
CA ILE A 159 0.96 4.94 -13.47
C ILE A 159 1.17 5.22 -14.97
N LYS A 160 0.73 6.38 -15.46
CA LYS A 160 0.96 6.75 -16.87
C LYS A 160 2.45 6.85 -17.20
N LYS A 161 3.23 7.52 -16.34
CA LYS A 161 4.69 7.61 -16.51
C LYS A 161 5.37 6.25 -16.49
N VAL A 162 4.93 5.33 -15.61
CA VAL A 162 5.42 3.96 -15.62
C VAL A 162 5.10 3.32 -16.96
N ALA A 163 3.86 3.36 -17.42
CA ALA A 163 3.47 2.77 -18.70
C ALA A 163 4.32 3.29 -19.88
N GLU A 164 4.54 4.61 -19.94
CA GLU A 164 5.44 5.25 -20.92
C GLU A 164 6.88 4.69 -20.85
N ILE A 165 7.47 4.65 -19.65
CA ILE A 165 8.82 4.09 -19.41
C ILE A 165 8.89 2.61 -19.84
N LEU A 166 7.88 1.81 -19.51
CA LEU A 166 7.85 0.39 -19.87
C LEU A 166 7.78 0.19 -21.37
N LYS A 167 6.98 1.01 -22.07
CA LYS A 167 6.88 0.97 -23.54
C LYS A 167 8.20 1.35 -24.21
N GLU A 168 8.87 2.39 -23.71
CA GLU A 168 10.10 2.91 -24.33
C GLU A 168 11.33 2.04 -24.05
N HIS A 169 11.48 1.53 -22.82
CA HIS A 169 12.74 0.92 -22.37
C HIS A 169 12.66 -0.56 -22.05
N TYR A 170 11.45 -1.13 -21.92
CA TYR A 170 11.26 -2.51 -21.45
C TYR A 170 10.33 -3.33 -22.35
N ASP A 171 10.12 -2.91 -23.60
CA ASP A 171 9.27 -3.60 -24.58
C ASP A 171 7.86 -3.92 -24.03
N GLY A 172 7.32 -2.97 -23.25
CA GLY A 172 6.01 -3.09 -22.62
C GLY A 172 5.89 -4.09 -21.48
N ASP A 173 7.00 -4.63 -20.96
CA ASP A 173 7.04 -5.47 -19.75
C ASP A 173 7.60 -4.69 -18.56
N ILE A 174 7.44 -5.21 -17.34
CA ILE A 174 8.09 -4.62 -16.15
C ILE A 174 9.56 -5.05 -16.07
N PRO A 175 10.44 -4.32 -15.37
CA PRO A 175 11.81 -4.78 -15.12
C PRO A 175 11.81 -6.09 -14.31
N ASN A 176 12.79 -6.96 -14.60
CA ASN A 176 13.01 -8.25 -13.92
C ASN A 176 14.13 -8.18 -12.86
N THR A 177 14.38 -6.99 -12.32
CA THR A 177 15.34 -6.78 -11.23
C THR A 177 14.75 -5.83 -10.20
N VAL A 178 15.16 -5.97 -8.94
CA VAL A 178 14.73 -5.07 -7.85
C VAL A 178 15.14 -3.62 -8.15
N GLU A 179 16.36 -3.42 -8.63
CA GLU A 179 16.88 -2.08 -8.97
C GLU A 179 16.11 -1.45 -10.12
N GLY A 180 15.83 -2.22 -11.19
CA GLY A 180 15.00 -1.76 -12.30
C GLY A 180 13.60 -1.36 -11.84
N LEU A 181 12.96 -2.19 -11.01
CA LEU A 181 11.64 -1.87 -10.46
C LEU A 181 11.67 -0.62 -9.57
N CYS A 182 12.71 -0.44 -8.75
CA CYS A 182 12.85 0.75 -7.90
C CYS A 182 13.15 2.03 -8.69
N SER A 183 13.62 1.93 -9.92
CA SER A 183 13.81 3.09 -10.81
C SER A 183 12.46 3.69 -11.28
N LEU A 184 11.38 2.91 -11.20
CA LEU A 184 10.05 3.34 -11.63
C LEU A 184 9.41 4.34 -10.64
N PRO A 185 8.75 5.40 -11.12
CA PRO A 185 8.17 6.41 -10.25
C PRO A 185 7.06 5.84 -9.35
N GLY A 186 7.23 6.00 -8.03
CA GLY A 186 6.26 5.56 -7.04
C GLY A 186 6.43 4.09 -6.61
N VAL A 187 7.42 3.38 -7.16
CA VAL A 187 7.81 2.03 -6.73
C VAL A 187 8.98 2.16 -5.76
N GLY A 188 8.89 1.47 -4.61
CA GLY A 188 9.97 1.39 -3.64
C GLY A 188 10.37 -0.05 -3.39
N GLU A 189 11.45 -0.24 -2.64
CA GLU A 189 12.08 -1.55 -2.39
C GLU A 189 11.10 -2.64 -1.94
N LYS A 190 10.19 -2.34 -1.00
CA LYS A 190 9.12 -3.27 -0.59
C LYS A 190 8.28 -3.75 -1.77
N MET A 191 7.85 -2.83 -2.62
CA MET A 191 7.03 -3.15 -3.79
C MET A 191 7.84 -3.95 -4.80
N ALA A 192 9.10 -3.61 -5.00
CA ALA A 192 10.00 -4.33 -5.90
C ALA A 192 10.16 -5.80 -5.46
N TYR A 193 10.42 -6.07 -4.18
CA TYR A 193 10.48 -7.46 -3.69
C TYR A 193 9.17 -8.24 -3.89
N LEU A 194 8.03 -7.61 -3.61
CA LEU A 194 6.72 -8.25 -3.81
C LEU A 194 6.43 -8.49 -5.30
N ALA A 195 6.83 -7.58 -6.18
CA ALA A 195 6.71 -7.73 -7.62
C ALA A 195 7.63 -8.85 -8.13
N MET A 196 8.91 -8.90 -7.72
CA MET A 196 9.80 -10.01 -8.07
C MET A 196 9.22 -11.36 -7.67
N HIS A 197 8.68 -11.46 -6.46
CA HIS A 197 8.09 -12.71 -5.99
C HIS A 197 6.82 -13.08 -6.78
N THR A 198 5.88 -12.15 -6.96
CA THR A 198 4.56 -12.47 -7.53
C THR A 198 4.58 -12.52 -9.05
N ALA A 199 5.31 -11.61 -9.69
CA ALA A 199 5.30 -11.39 -11.13
C ALA A 199 6.37 -12.23 -11.85
N TRP A 200 7.49 -12.50 -11.17
CA TRP A 200 8.64 -13.22 -11.74
C TRP A 200 8.94 -14.55 -11.07
N ASP A 201 8.23 -14.92 -10.00
CA ASP A 201 8.51 -16.10 -9.18
C ASP A 201 9.95 -16.13 -8.63
N GLN A 202 10.48 -14.94 -8.30
CA GLN A 202 11.84 -14.76 -7.80
C GLN A 202 11.84 -14.16 -6.40
N MET A 203 12.40 -14.90 -5.43
CA MET A 203 12.52 -14.45 -4.05
C MET A 203 13.82 -13.65 -3.84
N GLU A 204 13.77 -12.36 -4.19
CA GLU A 204 14.91 -11.44 -4.05
C GLU A 204 15.00 -10.80 -2.65
N GLY A 205 13.92 -10.84 -1.87
CA GLY A 205 13.88 -10.23 -0.54
C GLY A 205 12.51 -10.25 0.11
N LEU A 206 12.42 -9.71 1.33
CA LEU A 206 11.19 -9.65 2.11
C LEU A 206 10.56 -8.25 2.04
N GLY A 207 9.29 -8.18 1.64
CA GLY A 207 8.49 -6.95 1.63
C GLY A 207 8.06 -6.49 3.03
N VAL A 208 9.01 -6.11 3.89
CA VAL A 208 8.74 -5.67 5.27
C VAL A 208 7.98 -4.33 5.29
N ASP A 209 6.89 -4.29 6.05
CA ASP A 209 6.13 -3.05 6.25
C ASP A 209 5.89 -2.71 7.72
N THR A 210 5.05 -1.70 7.94
CA THR A 210 4.73 -1.23 9.29
C THR A 210 4.08 -2.30 10.18
N HIS A 211 3.37 -3.28 9.60
CA HIS A 211 2.73 -4.35 10.35
C HIS A 211 3.75 -5.39 10.77
N VAL A 212 4.62 -5.83 9.85
CA VAL A 212 5.74 -6.71 10.19
C VAL A 212 6.61 -6.06 11.26
N HIS A 213 7.01 -4.80 11.06
CA HIS A 213 7.78 -4.04 12.04
C HIS A 213 7.09 -4.01 13.42
N ARG A 214 5.79 -3.69 13.47
CA ARG A 214 5.03 -3.61 14.73
C ARG A 214 4.91 -4.97 15.41
N ILE A 215 4.63 -6.02 14.66
CA ILE A 215 4.47 -7.39 15.20
C ILE A 215 5.82 -7.90 15.72
N SER A 216 6.90 -7.77 14.94
CA SER A 216 8.24 -8.20 15.35
C SER A 216 8.70 -7.49 16.62
N ASN A 217 8.43 -6.18 16.76
CA ASN A 217 8.72 -5.46 18.00
C ASN A 217 7.84 -5.96 19.17
N ARG A 218 6.53 -6.19 18.95
CA ARG A 218 5.62 -6.67 19.99
C ARG A 218 5.97 -8.09 20.47
N LEU A 219 6.48 -8.93 19.59
CA LEU A 219 6.93 -10.30 19.89
C LEU A 219 8.37 -10.36 20.45
N GLY A 220 9.07 -9.22 20.53
CA GLY A 220 10.46 -9.17 20.99
C GLY A 220 11.43 -9.88 20.06
N TRP A 221 11.11 -9.99 18.76
CA TRP A 221 11.99 -10.58 17.74
C TRP A 221 13.12 -9.65 17.33
N VAL A 222 12.95 -8.35 17.52
CA VAL A 222 13.95 -7.32 17.24
C VAL A 222 14.22 -6.52 18.52
N ARG A 223 15.47 -6.08 18.70
CA ARG A 223 15.82 -5.18 19.82
C ARG A 223 15.04 -3.87 19.62
N PHE A 224 14.29 -3.47 20.66
CA PHE A 224 13.34 -2.34 20.64
C PHE A 224 13.89 -1.13 19.87
N TYR A 225 13.26 -0.81 18.74
CA TYR A 225 13.45 0.48 18.06
C TYR A 225 12.20 1.31 18.30
N ILE A 226 12.27 2.23 19.26
CA ILE A 226 11.22 3.23 19.51
C ILE A 226 11.39 4.35 18.49
N LYS A 227 10.32 4.64 17.73
CA LYS A 227 10.19 5.84 16.89
C LYS A 227 9.75 7.05 17.71
#